data_AF-S9UTG6-F1
#
_entry.id   AF-S9UTG6-F1
#
_cell.length_a   1.000
_cell.length_b   1.000
_cell.length_c   1.000
_cell.angle_alpha   90.00
_cell.angle_beta   90.00
_cell.angle_gamma   90.00
#
_symmetry.space_group_name_H-M   'P 1'
#
loop_
_entity.id
_entity.type
_entity.pdbx_description
1 polymer ?
#
loop_
_entity_poly.entity_id
_entity_poly.type
_entity_poly.pdbx_seq_one_letter_code
_entity_poly.pdbx_strand_id
1 'polypeptide(L)'
;MKFLLSCAVGASLAWASSARQYTVDCYRSIENPLHFRNKQRPGQVFSQRYEPYQLGEIVSITSDTALFRFLLHESDDEFNLKPCSTLQACYKYGVQPMDQCQRFYTPVTANHTKGYFDLIVKRKQGGLMTNHLFGMHVGDRLLFRSVAFKIQYKPNRWDHVGMVAGGTGFTPMLQIIRHSLQEKWDDGKVDLTKLSFLFCNRTERHILLKGVFDQLAKDHPKRFRLFYTIDLAIDKEKWLSEPNHFLGFVTKDMLRAAMPAPQEKRKVIMLCGPDALLNHIAGTPLQTLSAMSSGLNIQPMGTDLNNLVDLGGLLRDLGYSNDDIYRF
;
A
#
# COMPACT_ATOMS: atom_id res chain seq x y z
N MET A 1 -77.53 38.09 -3.27
CA MET A 1 -76.84 38.07 -1.96
C MET A 1 -75.46 37.47 -2.19
N LYS A 2 -74.38 38.29 -2.18
CA LYS A 2 -73.37 38.39 -1.09
C LYS A 2 -72.54 37.09 -1.00
N PHE A 3 -71.21 36.95 -1.19
CA PHE A 3 -69.98 37.78 -1.11
C PHE A 3 -68.89 37.00 -1.93
N LEU A 4 -68.09 37.60 -2.83
CA LEU A 4 -66.75 38.25 -2.68
C LEU A 4 -65.50 37.32 -2.66
N LEU A 5 -64.62 37.56 -3.65
CA LEU A 5 -63.14 37.58 -3.70
C LEU A 5 -62.32 36.41 -3.08
N SER A 6 -61.29 35.86 -3.74
CA SER A 6 -60.07 36.60 -4.13
C SER A 6 -59.13 35.77 -5.04
N CYS A 7 -58.47 36.51 -5.94
CA CYS A 7 -57.08 36.48 -6.43
C CYS A 7 -56.26 35.18 -6.43
N ALA A 8 -55.31 34.91 -7.32
CA ALA A 8 -54.77 35.48 -8.57
C ALA A 8 -53.44 34.73 -8.78
N VAL A 9 -53.10 34.37 -10.02
CA VAL A 9 -51.73 34.28 -10.60
C VAL A 9 -50.70 33.41 -9.84
N GLY A 10 -50.13 32.32 -10.37
CA GLY A 10 -49.64 32.10 -11.72
C GLY A 10 -48.18 31.61 -11.64
N ALA A 11 -47.73 31.06 -12.76
CA ALA A 11 -46.33 30.89 -13.19
C ALA A 11 -45.55 29.59 -12.83
N SER A 12 -45.14 28.96 -13.93
CA SER A 12 -43.80 28.37 -14.19
C SER A 12 -43.39 27.09 -13.48
N LEU A 13 -43.63 25.97 -14.16
CA LEU A 13 -42.89 24.72 -13.98
C LEU A 13 -41.47 24.87 -14.55
N ALA A 14 -40.50 25.11 -13.67
CA ALA A 14 -39.08 24.96 -13.96
C ALA A 14 -38.58 23.60 -13.45
N TRP A 15 -37.78 22.95 -14.29
CA TRP A 15 -37.14 21.66 -14.04
C TRP A 15 -36.17 21.71 -12.85
N ALA A 16 -36.23 20.71 -11.97
CA ALA A 16 -35.13 20.36 -11.08
C ALA A 16 -35.09 18.84 -10.86
N SER A 17 -34.16 18.18 -11.54
CA SER A 17 -33.81 16.78 -11.28
C SER A 17 -33.10 16.69 -9.92
N SER A 18 -33.78 16.17 -8.91
CA SER A 18 -33.14 15.86 -7.62
C SER A 18 -32.35 14.55 -7.73
N ALA A 19 -31.03 14.65 -7.89
CA ALA A 19 -30.13 13.53 -7.62
C ALA A 19 -30.22 13.21 -6.11
N ARG A 20 -30.84 12.07 -5.77
CA ARG A 20 -30.88 11.59 -4.38
C ARG A 20 -29.49 11.12 -3.98
N GLN A 21 -28.88 11.86 -3.07
CA GLN A 21 -27.63 11.54 -2.41
C GLN A 21 -27.90 10.45 -1.36
N TYR A 22 -27.58 9.19 -1.69
CA TYR A 22 -27.66 8.09 -0.73
C TYR A 22 -26.42 8.10 0.16
N THR A 23 -26.47 8.81 1.29
CA THR A 23 -25.49 8.63 2.37
C THR A 23 -25.85 7.38 3.16
N VAL A 24 -24.96 6.40 3.20
CA VAL A 24 -25.14 5.18 4.00
C VAL A 24 -25.16 5.56 5.49
N ASP A 25 -26.29 5.34 6.17
CA ASP A 25 -26.55 5.77 7.57
C ASP A 25 -25.50 5.31 8.60
N CYS A 26 -24.69 4.30 8.28
CA CYS A 26 -23.65 3.79 9.18
C CYS A 26 -22.49 4.76 9.43
N TYR A 27 -22.32 5.80 8.59
CA TYR A 27 -21.24 6.79 8.74
C TYR A 27 -21.62 8.02 9.58
N ARG A 28 -22.92 8.25 9.80
CA ARG A 28 -23.42 9.49 10.43
C ARG A 28 -22.94 9.69 11.87
N SER A 29 -22.71 8.60 12.61
CA SER A 29 -22.16 8.64 13.97
C SER A 29 -20.64 8.83 14.03
N ILE A 30 -19.94 8.61 12.91
CA ILE A 30 -18.49 8.86 12.77
C ILE A 30 -18.24 10.29 12.28
N GLU A 31 -19.17 10.86 11.51
CA GLU A 31 -19.11 12.26 11.05
C GLU A 31 -19.26 13.28 12.19
N ASN A 32 -20.16 13.05 13.15
CA ASN A 32 -20.41 13.98 14.27
C ASN A 32 -19.20 14.26 15.21
N PRO A 33 -18.30 13.30 15.53
CA PRO A 33 -17.09 13.57 16.30
C PRO A 33 -15.93 14.23 15.49
N LEU A 34 -16.09 14.48 14.19
CA LEU A 34 -15.04 15.02 13.30
C LEU A 34 -15.09 16.54 13.09
N HIS A 35 -16.08 17.25 13.67
CA HIS A 35 -16.23 18.71 13.51
C HIS A 35 -15.28 19.56 14.39
N PHE A 36 -14.01 19.17 14.47
CA PHE A 36 -12.92 20.10 14.74
C PHE A 36 -12.01 20.09 13.51
N ARG A 37 -12.33 20.94 12.51
CA ARG A 37 -11.45 21.22 11.38
C ARG A 37 -10.22 21.98 11.92
N ASN A 38 -9.19 21.24 12.33
CA ASN A 38 -7.84 21.80 12.28
C ASN A 38 -7.58 22.10 10.80
N LYS A 39 -7.28 23.36 10.45
CA LYS A 39 -6.75 23.68 9.12
C LYS A 39 -5.59 22.73 8.86
N GLN A 40 -5.72 21.85 7.87
CA GLN A 40 -4.62 20.97 7.52
C GLN A 40 -3.46 21.85 7.07
N ARG A 41 -2.27 21.58 7.63
CA ARG A 41 -1.08 22.34 7.25
C ARG A 41 -0.78 22.01 5.79
N PRO A 42 -0.21 22.95 5.01
CA PRO A 42 0.28 22.65 3.67
C PRO A 42 1.09 21.34 3.68
N GLY A 43 0.66 20.35 2.89
CA GLY A 43 1.31 19.04 2.76
C GLY A 43 0.86 17.94 3.74
N GLN A 44 -0.07 18.19 4.67
CA GLN A 44 -0.60 17.14 5.56
C GLN A 44 -2.00 16.68 5.14
N VAL A 45 -2.11 16.02 3.99
CA VAL A 45 -3.38 15.58 3.40
C VAL A 45 -4.09 14.49 4.21
N PHE A 46 -3.33 13.67 4.94
CA PHE A 46 -3.89 12.59 5.76
C PHE A 46 -3.86 12.91 7.25
N SER A 47 -5.03 12.78 7.88
CA SER A 47 -5.22 12.92 9.32
C SER A 47 -4.86 11.63 10.08
N GLN A 48 -4.50 11.79 11.35
CA GLN A 48 -4.41 10.66 12.30
C GLN A 48 -5.80 10.19 12.77
N ARG A 49 -6.85 10.97 12.48
CA ARG A 49 -8.25 10.60 12.67
C ARG A 49 -8.79 10.00 11.37
N TYR A 50 -9.78 9.12 11.51
CA TYR A 50 -10.47 8.57 10.36
C TYR A 50 -11.27 9.65 9.64
N GLU A 51 -11.07 9.76 8.34
CA GLU A 51 -11.80 10.67 7.46
C GLU A 51 -12.33 9.88 6.26
N PRO A 52 -13.51 10.22 5.72
CA PRO A 52 -14.07 9.54 4.57
C PRO A 52 -13.40 10.02 3.28
N TYR A 53 -12.98 9.08 2.43
CA TYR A 53 -12.50 9.36 1.08
C TYR A 53 -13.40 8.65 0.08
N GLN A 54 -13.74 9.35 -1.01
CA GLN A 54 -14.64 8.84 -2.04
C GLN A 54 -13.87 8.00 -3.05
N LEU A 55 -14.41 6.83 -3.41
CA LEU A 55 -13.89 5.99 -4.48
C LEU A 55 -14.22 6.64 -5.83
N GLY A 56 -13.19 7.06 -6.56
CA GLY A 56 -13.32 7.71 -7.86
C GLY A 56 -13.21 6.74 -9.04
N GLU A 57 -12.41 5.69 -8.91
CA GLU A 57 -12.16 4.74 -10.02
C GLU A 57 -11.78 3.35 -9.49
N ILE A 58 -12.17 2.31 -10.24
CA ILE A 58 -11.74 0.93 -10.02
C ILE A 58 -11.17 0.40 -11.33
N VAL A 59 -9.92 -0.05 -11.33
CA VAL A 59 -9.28 -0.67 -12.48
C VAL A 59 -8.94 -2.13 -12.16
N SER A 60 -9.61 -3.07 -12.81
CA SER A 60 -9.28 -4.50 -12.67
C SER A 60 -7.93 -4.81 -13.31
N ILE A 61 -7.01 -5.43 -12.55
CA ILE A 61 -5.68 -5.80 -13.04
C ILE A 61 -5.62 -7.29 -13.36
N THR A 62 -6.11 -8.13 -12.43
CA THR A 62 -6.27 -9.57 -12.60
C THR A 62 -7.66 -9.98 -12.12
N SER A 63 -8.00 -11.27 -12.22
CA SER A 63 -9.25 -11.82 -11.67
C SER A 63 -9.42 -11.62 -10.15
N ASP A 64 -8.32 -11.40 -9.44
CA ASP A 64 -8.29 -11.29 -7.98
C ASP A 64 -7.58 -10.02 -7.47
N THR A 65 -7.17 -9.11 -8.35
CA THR A 65 -6.43 -7.89 -7.97
C THR A 65 -6.94 -6.69 -8.75
N ALA A 66 -7.21 -5.59 -8.05
CA ALA A 66 -7.67 -4.34 -8.65
C ALA A 66 -6.97 -3.13 -8.01
N LEU A 67 -6.88 -2.04 -8.78
CA LEU A 67 -6.53 -0.71 -8.31
C LEU A 67 -7.82 0.01 -7.90
N PHE A 68 -7.81 0.58 -6.71
CA PHE A 68 -8.88 1.43 -6.18
C PHE A 68 -8.33 2.84 -6.00
N ARG A 69 -8.88 3.79 -6.74
CA ARG A 69 -8.51 5.20 -6.69
C ARG A 69 -9.46 5.96 -5.79
N PHE A 70 -8.96 6.49 -4.71
CA PHE A 70 -9.72 7.36 -3.80
C PHE A 70 -9.35 8.82 -4.06
N LEU A 71 -10.36 9.68 -4.09
CA LEU A 71 -10.21 11.11 -4.31
C LEU A 71 -9.82 11.79 -3.01
N LEU A 72 -8.85 12.71 -3.09
CA LEU A 72 -8.56 13.65 -2.01
C LEU A 72 -9.70 14.66 -1.87
N HIS A 73 -9.75 15.36 -0.73
CA HIS A 73 -10.85 16.28 -0.43
C HIS A 73 -10.91 17.44 -1.42
N GLU A 74 -9.75 17.98 -1.79
CA GLU A 74 -9.63 19.00 -2.83
C GLU A 74 -8.82 18.46 -4.03
N SER A 75 -9.19 18.86 -5.25
CA SER A 75 -8.51 18.41 -6.47
C SER A 75 -7.05 18.88 -6.57
N ASP A 76 -6.72 19.97 -5.90
CA ASP A 76 -5.37 20.54 -5.85
C ASP A 76 -4.52 19.99 -4.70
N ASP A 77 -5.11 19.20 -3.79
CA ASP A 77 -4.34 18.55 -2.73
C ASP A 77 -3.36 17.55 -3.34
N GLU A 78 -2.14 17.52 -2.81
CA GLU A 78 -1.10 16.59 -3.23
C GLU A 78 -1.03 15.38 -2.30
N PHE A 79 -1.11 14.19 -2.87
CA PHE A 79 -0.73 12.98 -2.15
C PHE A 79 0.73 13.11 -1.71
N ASN A 80 0.95 13.10 -0.40
CA ASN A 80 2.27 13.10 0.18
C ASN A 80 2.29 12.22 1.42
N LEU A 81 3.00 11.10 1.32
CA LEU A 81 3.28 10.23 2.46
C LEU A 81 4.79 10.09 2.61
N LYS A 82 5.25 10.15 3.86
CA LYS A 82 6.62 9.73 4.18
C LYS A 82 6.79 8.26 3.76
N PRO A 83 7.98 7.87 3.26
CA PRO A 83 8.22 6.50 2.87
C PRO A 83 8.00 5.56 4.06
N CYS A 84 7.44 4.37 3.80
CA CYS A 84 7.06 3.37 4.79
C CYS A 84 5.86 3.75 5.68
N SER A 85 5.08 4.76 5.30
CA SER A 85 3.78 5.06 5.90
C SER A 85 2.66 4.26 5.24
N THR A 86 1.64 3.94 6.04
CA THR A 86 0.46 3.19 5.58
C THR A 86 -0.81 3.94 5.95
N LEU A 87 -1.86 3.75 5.16
CA LEU A 87 -3.19 4.20 5.51
C LEU A 87 -3.91 3.03 6.18
N GLN A 88 -4.55 3.28 7.32
CA GLN A 88 -5.48 2.34 7.90
C GLN A 88 -6.87 2.64 7.36
N ALA A 89 -7.42 1.70 6.62
CA ALA A 89 -8.81 1.69 6.17
C ALA A 89 -9.72 1.14 7.28
N CYS A 90 -10.92 1.69 7.42
CA CYS A 90 -11.93 1.21 8.35
C CYS A 90 -13.33 1.26 7.74
N TYR A 91 -14.11 0.21 7.95
CA TYR A 91 -15.56 0.27 7.77
C TYR A 91 -16.27 -0.49 8.90
N LYS A 92 -17.51 -0.07 9.18
CA LYS A 92 -18.39 -0.72 10.16
C LYS A 92 -19.30 -1.70 9.42
N TYR A 93 -19.38 -2.94 9.90
CA TYR A 93 -20.16 -4.02 9.25
C TYR A 93 -21.32 -4.54 10.10
N GLY A 94 -21.49 -4.03 11.32
CA GLY A 94 -22.57 -4.39 12.22
C GLY A 94 -23.06 -3.17 13.01
N VAL A 95 -23.81 -3.40 14.10
CA VAL A 95 -24.31 -2.33 14.95
C VAL A 95 -23.41 -2.08 16.15
N GLN A 96 -22.66 -3.09 16.59
CA GLN A 96 -21.84 -3.01 17.79
C GLN A 96 -20.55 -2.22 17.50
N PRO A 97 -19.97 -1.54 18.51
CA PRO A 97 -18.69 -0.84 18.35
C PRO A 97 -17.54 -1.75 17.90
N MET A 98 -17.60 -3.03 18.25
CA MET A 98 -16.59 -4.03 17.91
C MET A 98 -16.73 -4.56 16.46
N ASP A 99 -17.85 -4.28 15.79
CA ASP A 99 -18.11 -4.68 14.40
C ASP A 99 -17.42 -3.74 13.40
N GLN A 100 -16.13 -3.49 13.61
CA GLN A 100 -15.29 -2.66 12.77
C GLN A 100 -14.18 -3.49 12.15
N CYS A 101 -14.11 -3.48 10.83
CA CYS A 101 -12.98 -4.06 10.12
C CYS A 101 -11.97 -2.95 9.86
N GLN A 102 -10.75 -3.13 10.37
CA GLN A 102 -9.64 -2.21 10.09
C GLN A 102 -8.52 -2.96 9.38
N ARG A 103 -7.92 -2.37 8.34
CA ARG A 103 -6.77 -2.96 7.63
C ARG A 103 -5.83 -1.88 7.14
N PHE A 104 -4.54 -2.20 7.13
CA PHE A 104 -3.51 -1.32 6.60
C PHE A 104 -3.31 -1.56 5.10
N TYR A 105 -3.23 -0.48 4.35
CA TYR A 105 -2.87 -0.47 2.93
C TYR A 105 -1.78 0.56 2.69
N THR A 106 -0.78 0.17 1.90
CA THR A 106 0.27 1.07 1.45
C THR A 106 -0.10 1.61 0.07
N PRO A 107 -0.35 2.92 -0.07
CA PRO A 107 -0.67 3.49 -1.38
C PRO A 107 0.49 3.35 -2.37
N VAL A 108 0.15 3.18 -3.65
CA VAL A 108 1.10 3.06 -4.76
C VAL A 108 1.24 4.36 -5.56
N THR A 109 0.59 5.43 -5.13
CA THR A 109 0.69 6.75 -5.75
C THR A 109 2.06 7.37 -5.52
N ALA A 110 2.58 8.09 -6.52
CA ALA A 110 3.80 8.88 -6.37
C ALA A 110 3.49 10.14 -5.56
N ASN A 111 4.43 10.62 -4.75
CA ASN A 111 4.22 11.88 -4.05
C ASN A 111 4.05 13.03 -5.06
N HIS A 112 3.40 14.11 -4.62
CA HIS A 112 3.03 15.27 -5.44
C HIS A 112 1.94 15.00 -6.50
N THR A 113 1.39 13.79 -6.54
CA THR A 113 0.21 13.51 -7.38
C THR A 113 -1.00 14.24 -6.82
N LYS A 114 -1.68 15.01 -7.67
CA LYS A 114 -2.83 15.83 -7.25
C LYS A 114 -4.15 15.08 -7.28
N GLY A 115 -4.99 15.33 -6.28
CA GLY A 115 -6.41 14.99 -6.26
C GLY A 115 -6.76 13.54 -5.94
N TYR A 116 -5.81 12.61 -5.85
CA TYR A 116 -6.12 11.20 -5.56
C TYR A 116 -4.98 10.40 -4.92
N PHE A 117 -5.33 9.23 -4.39
CA PHE A 117 -4.40 8.15 -4.07
C PHE A 117 -4.94 6.79 -4.50
N ASP A 118 -4.04 5.88 -4.86
CA ASP A 118 -4.33 4.57 -5.44
C ASP A 118 -3.87 3.46 -4.49
N LEU A 119 -4.74 2.49 -4.28
CA LEU A 119 -4.45 1.26 -3.56
C LEU A 119 -4.54 0.07 -4.53
N ILE A 120 -3.51 -0.77 -4.58
CA ILE A 120 -3.59 -2.06 -5.29
C ILE A 120 -3.92 -3.14 -4.26
N VAL A 121 -5.09 -3.74 -4.41
CA VAL A 121 -5.63 -4.69 -3.44
C VAL A 121 -5.92 -6.03 -4.10
N LYS A 122 -5.35 -7.08 -3.52
CA LYS A 122 -5.64 -8.46 -3.88
C LYS A 122 -6.76 -9.01 -3.00
N ARG A 123 -7.79 -9.57 -3.61
CA ARG A 123 -8.91 -10.23 -2.94
C ARG A 123 -8.42 -11.43 -2.14
N LYS A 124 -8.85 -11.53 -0.89
CA LYS A 124 -8.58 -12.67 -0.01
C LYS A 124 -9.88 -13.41 0.24
N GLN A 125 -9.88 -14.73 0.06
CA GLN A 125 -11.03 -15.56 0.39
C GLN A 125 -11.36 -15.41 1.89
N GLY A 126 -12.62 -15.14 2.22
CA GLY A 126 -13.05 -14.86 3.59
C GLY A 126 -12.57 -13.52 4.16
N GLY A 127 -11.86 -12.69 3.39
CA GLY A 127 -11.34 -11.40 3.86
C GLY A 127 -12.41 -10.32 3.92
N LEU A 128 -12.77 -9.85 5.11
CA LEU A 128 -13.80 -8.82 5.33
C LEU A 128 -13.55 -7.54 4.51
N MET A 129 -12.42 -6.86 4.73
CA MET A 129 -12.09 -5.61 4.03
C MET A 129 -11.92 -5.79 2.52
N THR A 130 -11.26 -6.86 2.07
CA THR A 130 -11.08 -7.07 0.63
C THR A 130 -12.41 -7.39 -0.06
N ASN A 131 -13.32 -8.10 0.62
CA ASN A 131 -14.66 -8.35 0.07
C ASN A 131 -15.47 -7.06 0.02
N HIS A 132 -15.36 -6.20 1.05
CA HIS A 132 -15.98 -4.89 1.07
C HIS A 132 -15.50 -4.02 -0.11
N LEU A 133 -14.19 -3.82 -0.27
CA LEU A 133 -13.62 -3.05 -1.38
C LEU A 133 -14.09 -3.55 -2.76
N PHE A 134 -14.06 -4.85 -3.01
CA PHE A 134 -14.51 -5.44 -4.27
C PHE A 134 -16.04 -5.42 -4.46
N GLY A 135 -16.80 -5.00 -3.45
CA GLY A 135 -18.24 -4.75 -3.53
C GLY A 135 -18.62 -3.27 -3.56
N MET A 136 -17.64 -2.36 -3.46
CA MET A 136 -17.87 -0.92 -3.56
C MET A 136 -18.10 -0.50 -5.03
N HIS A 137 -18.86 0.57 -5.20
CA HIS A 137 -19.08 1.25 -6.46
C HIS A 137 -18.41 2.62 -6.44
N VAL A 138 -18.10 3.16 -7.63
CA VAL A 138 -17.64 4.55 -7.76
C VAL A 138 -18.67 5.49 -7.11
N GLY A 139 -18.19 6.41 -6.28
CA GLY A 139 -19.01 7.30 -5.45
C GLY A 139 -19.13 6.84 -3.99
N ASP A 140 -18.90 5.56 -3.69
CA ASP A 140 -18.91 5.06 -2.31
C ASP A 140 -17.74 5.65 -1.50
N ARG A 141 -17.87 5.66 -0.17
CA ARG A 141 -16.86 6.20 0.75
C ARG A 141 -16.30 5.11 1.65
N LEU A 142 -15.02 5.21 1.94
CA LEU A 142 -14.32 4.39 2.93
C LEU A 142 -13.49 5.30 3.85
N LEU A 143 -13.42 4.94 5.14
CA LEU A 143 -12.68 5.75 6.10
C LEU A 143 -11.20 5.40 6.05
N PHE A 144 -10.35 6.43 6.01
CA PHE A 144 -8.91 6.28 6.11
C PHE A 144 -8.32 7.19 7.18
N ARG A 145 -7.26 6.72 7.82
CA ARG A 145 -6.33 7.55 8.58
C ARG A 145 -4.89 7.20 8.20
N SER A 146 -3.98 8.16 8.30
CA SER A 146 -2.55 7.87 8.21
C SER A 146 -2.06 7.30 9.53
N VAL A 147 -1.26 6.24 9.44
CA VAL A 147 -0.52 5.70 10.59
C VAL A 147 0.97 5.90 10.31
N ALA A 148 1.66 6.39 11.34
CA ALA A 148 3.06 6.80 11.26
C ALA A 148 3.96 5.68 10.72
N PHE A 149 5.08 6.11 10.13
CA PHE A 149 6.10 5.28 9.48
C PHE A 149 6.52 4.09 10.35
N LYS A 150 6.39 2.87 9.79
CA LYS A 150 6.78 1.64 10.48
C LYS A 150 8.31 1.55 10.63
N ILE A 151 9.04 1.95 9.58
CA ILE A 151 10.50 2.12 9.56
C ILE A 151 10.85 3.51 9.02
N GLN A 152 11.75 4.23 9.70
CA GLN A 152 12.21 5.57 9.28
C GLN A 152 13.23 5.47 8.14
N TYR A 153 12.74 5.45 6.91
CA TYR A 153 13.64 5.65 5.79
C TYR A 153 14.16 7.11 5.77
N LYS A 154 15.47 7.28 5.62
CA LYS A 154 16.15 8.57 5.47
C LYS A 154 17.27 8.43 4.44
N PRO A 155 17.62 9.49 3.69
CA PRO A 155 18.72 9.46 2.74
C PRO A 155 19.99 8.94 3.38
N ASN A 156 20.68 8.02 2.70
CA ASN A 156 21.98 7.51 3.14
C ASN A 156 21.97 6.86 4.54
N ARG A 157 20.80 6.47 5.09
CA ARG A 157 20.71 5.68 6.33
C ARG A 157 21.39 4.33 6.15
N TRP A 158 21.23 3.74 4.96
CA TRP A 158 21.88 2.52 4.54
C TRP A 158 22.66 2.77 3.25
N ASP A 159 23.80 2.09 3.11
CA ASP A 159 24.55 2.05 1.86
C ASP A 159 23.82 1.19 0.82
N HIS A 160 23.17 0.11 1.28
CA HIS A 160 22.50 -0.84 0.41
C HIS A 160 21.23 -1.41 1.08
N VAL A 161 20.08 -1.25 0.42
CA VAL A 161 18.80 -1.84 0.82
C VAL A 161 18.49 -3.01 -0.10
N GLY A 162 18.40 -4.21 0.46
CA GLY A 162 17.82 -5.37 -0.19
C GLY A 162 16.32 -5.44 0.07
N MET A 163 15.54 -5.83 -0.92
CA MET A 163 14.08 -5.96 -0.82
C MET A 163 13.66 -7.30 -1.41
N VAL A 164 12.88 -8.08 -0.68
CA VAL A 164 12.22 -9.28 -1.22
C VAL A 164 10.73 -9.13 -1.00
N ALA A 165 9.97 -9.14 -2.10
CA ALA A 165 8.52 -9.02 -2.00
C ALA A 165 7.76 -10.04 -2.83
N GLY A 166 6.61 -10.46 -2.30
CA GLY A 166 5.69 -11.38 -2.97
C GLY A 166 4.33 -10.75 -3.24
N GLY A 167 3.82 -10.84 -4.47
CA GLY A 167 2.50 -10.29 -4.84
C GLY A 167 2.37 -8.81 -4.45
N THR A 168 1.31 -8.42 -3.75
CA THR A 168 1.09 -7.01 -3.31
C THR A 168 2.07 -6.51 -2.24
N GLY A 169 3.02 -7.34 -1.78
CA GLY A 169 4.09 -6.93 -0.87
C GLY A 169 5.07 -5.92 -1.48
N PHE A 170 5.02 -5.68 -2.80
CA PHE A 170 5.86 -4.64 -3.43
C PHE A 170 5.48 -3.22 -2.98
N THR A 171 4.26 -3.01 -2.47
CA THR A 171 3.72 -1.66 -2.21
C THR A 171 4.59 -0.80 -1.28
N PRO A 172 5.11 -1.27 -0.12
CA PRO A 172 6.11 -0.51 0.64
C PRO A 172 7.44 -0.35 -0.09
N MET A 173 7.85 -1.35 -0.89
CA MET A 173 9.11 -1.29 -1.64
C MET A 173 9.06 -0.17 -2.68
N LEU A 174 7.94 -0.01 -3.39
CA LEU A 174 7.76 1.05 -4.38
C LEU A 174 7.85 2.45 -3.77
N GLN A 175 7.30 2.65 -2.56
CA GLN A 175 7.45 3.92 -1.85
C GLN A 175 8.92 4.24 -1.61
N ILE A 176 9.69 3.28 -1.08
CA ILE A 176 11.12 3.46 -0.81
C ILE A 176 11.91 3.71 -2.10
N ILE A 177 11.65 2.92 -3.14
CA ILE A 177 12.33 3.04 -4.43
C ILE A 177 12.13 4.44 -5.02
N ARG A 178 10.90 4.95 -5.06
CA ARG A 178 10.62 6.31 -5.57
C ARG A 178 11.26 7.39 -4.70
N HIS A 179 11.13 7.28 -3.38
CA HIS A 179 11.73 8.26 -2.46
C HIS A 179 13.26 8.32 -2.55
N SER A 180 13.90 7.19 -2.79
CA SER A 180 15.36 7.13 -2.88
C SER A 180 15.91 7.54 -4.24
N LEU A 181 15.17 7.29 -5.32
CA LEU A 181 15.63 7.51 -6.70
C LEU A 181 15.15 8.83 -7.32
N GLN A 182 13.97 9.32 -6.94
CA GLN A 182 13.26 10.38 -7.67
C GLN A 182 12.96 11.61 -6.81
N GLU A 183 12.73 11.43 -5.51
CA GLU A 183 12.34 12.54 -4.63
C GLU A 183 13.52 13.41 -4.20
N LYS A 184 13.25 14.70 -4.03
CA LYS A 184 14.16 15.65 -3.37
C LYS A 184 13.82 15.69 -1.89
N TRP A 185 14.82 15.52 -1.04
CA TRP A 185 14.63 15.58 0.41
C TRP A 185 14.68 17.02 0.90
N ASP A 186 13.84 17.36 1.89
CA ASP A 186 13.66 18.72 2.42
C ASP A 186 14.97 19.37 2.89
N ASP A 187 15.93 18.57 3.37
CA ASP A 187 17.24 19.02 3.85
C ASP A 187 18.28 19.17 2.72
N GLY A 188 17.86 19.04 1.46
CA GLY A 188 18.69 19.14 0.27
C GLY A 188 19.62 17.95 0.05
N LYS A 189 19.56 16.90 0.88
CA LYS A 189 20.43 15.73 0.73
C LYS A 189 20.07 14.95 -0.52
N VAL A 190 21.11 14.64 -1.28
CA VAL A 190 21.05 13.63 -2.34
C VAL A 190 21.17 12.26 -1.69
N ASP A 191 20.18 11.41 -1.93
CA ASP A 191 20.26 10.02 -1.52
C ASP A 191 21.18 9.25 -2.47
N LEU A 192 22.10 8.44 -1.93
CA LEU A 192 23.03 7.61 -2.67
C LEU A 192 22.83 6.11 -2.39
N THR A 193 21.83 5.76 -1.58
CA THR A 193 21.52 4.37 -1.23
C THR A 193 21.34 3.52 -2.49
N LYS A 194 22.02 2.37 -2.53
CA LYS A 194 21.80 1.32 -3.54
C LYS A 194 20.59 0.48 -3.15
N LEU A 195 19.82 0.05 -4.14
CA LEU A 195 18.60 -0.71 -3.98
C LEU A 195 18.70 -1.98 -4.81
N SER A 196 18.40 -3.12 -4.20
CA SER A 196 18.22 -4.38 -4.92
C SER A 196 16.88 -4.99 -4.58
N PHE A 197 16.06 -5.30 -5.58
CA PHE A 197 14.70 -5.79 -5.40
C PHE A 197 14.48 -7.13 -6.10
N LEU A 198 14.18 -8.17 -5.32
CA LEU A 198 13.71 -9.47 -5.80
C LEU A 198 12.18 -9.54 -5.69
N PHE A 199 11.51 -9.52 -6.84
CA PHE A 199 10.06 -9.55 -6.91
C PHE A 199 9.54 -10.93 -7.30
N CYS A 200 8.94 -11.61 -6.32
CA CYS A 200 8.44 -12.98 -6.41
C CYS A 200 6.96 -13.01 -6.81
N ASN A 201 6.63 -13.69 -7.90
CA ASN A 201 5.25 -13.78 -8.41
C ASN A 201 4.92 -15.21 -8.84
N ARG A 202 3.64 -15.50 -9.10
CA ARG A 202 3.25 -16.86 -9.51
C ARG A 202 3.51 -17.13 -10.99
N THR A 203 3.23 -16.13 -11.83
CA THR A 203 3.49 -16.15 -13.28
C THR A 203 3.85 -14.74 -13.74
N GLU A 204 4.28 -14.59 -14.99
CA GLU A 204 4.62 -13.31 -15.62
C GLU A 204 3.45 -12.31 -15.56
N ARG A 205 2.22 -12.80 -15.71
CA ARG A 205 0.98 -12.00 -15.68
C ARG A 205 0.66 -11.43 -14.30
N HIS A 206 1.23 -12.00 -13.24
CA HIS A 206 1.01 -11.55 -11.88
C HIS A 206 2.04 -10.50 -11.43
N ILE A 207 2.99 -10.13 -12.29
CA ILE A 207 3.98 -9.10 -11.97
C ILE A 207 3.33 -7.72 -12.09
N LEU A 208 2.77 -7.26 -10.97
CA LEU A 208 2.07 -5.98 -10.87
C LEU A 208 3.05 -4.83 -11.09
N LEU A 209 2.65 -3.84 -11.90
CA LEU A 209 3.46 -2.66 -12.23
C LEU A 209 4.84 -2.99 -12.85
N LYS A 210 4.98 -4.13 -13.56
CA LYS A 210 6.26 -4.53 -14.17
C LYS A 210 6.94 -3.39 -14.95
N GLY A 211 6.19 -2.73 -15.84
CA GLY A 211 6.73 -1.62 -16.65
C GLY A 211 7.25 -0.44 -15.84
N VAL A 212 6.66 -0.14 -14.68
CA VAL A 212 7.15 0.92 -13.78
C VAL A 212 8.49 0.51 -13.18
N PHE A 213 8.63 -0.73 -12.71
CA PHE A 213 9.88 -1.21 -12.13
C PHE A 213 10.99 -1.36 -13.18
N ASP A 214 10.67 -1.90 -14.36
CA ASP A 214 11.60 -2.01 -15.49
C ASP A 214 12.15 -0.62 -15.87
N GLN A 215 11.26 0.37 -15.97
CA GLN A 215 11.64 1.74 -16.30
C GLN A 215 12.53 2.37 -15.21
N LEU A 216 12.19 2.20 -13.93
CA LEU A 216 13.02 2.65 -12.81
C LEU A 216 14.42 2.00 -12.84
N ALA A 217 14.52 0.71 -13.15
CA ALA A 217 15.80 0.00 -13.23
C ALA A 217 16.64 0.50 -14.42
N LYS A 218 15.98 0.79 -15.55
CA LYS A 218 16.61 1.36 -16.74
C LYS A 218 17.12 2.80 -16.51
N ASP A 219 16.36 3.62 -15.80
CA ASP A 219 16.71 5.03 -15.54
C ASP A 219 17.77 5.18 -14.45
N HIS A 220 17.87 4.22 -13.52
CA HIS A 220 18.80 4.28 -12.39
C HIS A 220 19.71 3.03 -12.28
N PRO A 221 20.40 2.60 -13.34
CA PRO A 221 21.09 1.30 -13.39
C PRO A 221 22.27 1.17 -12.41
N LYS A 222 22.83 2.30 -11.95
CA LYS A 222 23.91 2.34 -10.95
C LYS A 222 23.42 2.19 -9.51
N ARG A 223 22.13 2.47 -9.26
CA ARG A 223 21.53 2.53 -7.92
C ARG A 223 20.38 1.56 -7.72
N PHE A 224 19.75 1.04 -8.76
CA PHE A 224 18.63 0.10 -8.64
C PHE A 224 18.84 -1.14 -9.51
N ARG A 225 18.90 -2.30 -8.83
CA ARG A 225 18.95 -3.63 -9.46
C ARG A 225 17.63 -4.33 -9.22
N LEU A 226 17.07 -4.89 -10.27
CA LEU A 226 15.77 -5.54 -10.25
C LEU A 226 15.92 -7.00 -10.70
N PHE A 227 15.29 -7.88 -9.93
CA PHE A 227 15.27 -9.32 -10.16
C PHE A 227 13.84 -9.81 -10.07
N TYR A 228 13.54 -10.81 -10.88
CA TYR A 228 12.24 -11.46 -10.87
C TYR A 228 12.41 -12.94 -10.59
N THR A 229 11.47 -13.52 -9.83
CA THR A 229 11.27 -14.96 -9.85
C THR A 229 9.80 -15.28 -10.02
N ILE A 230 9.49 -16.30 -10.81
CA ILE A 230 8.13 -16.82 -10.96
C ILE A 230 8.05 -18.31 -10.69
N ASP A 231 6.97 -18.74 -10.06
CA ASP A 231 6.75 -20.17 -9.77
C ASP A 231 6.49 -20.97 -11.05
N LEU A 232 5.67 -20.40 -11.95
CA LEU A 232 5.14 -21.04 -13.15
C LEU A 232 5.32 -20.10 -14.35
N ALA A 233 6.26 -20.44 -15.23
CA ALA A 233 6.43 -19.76 -16.51
C ALA A 233 5.56 -20.38 -17.61
N ILE A 234 5.01 -19.54 -18.49
CA ILE A 234 4.32 -20.02 -19.71
C ILE A 234 5.35 -20.60 -20.68
N ASP A 235 6.46 -19.90 -20.85
CA ASP A 235 7.61 -20.30 -21.67
C ASP A 235 8.88 -20.15 -20.83
N LYS A 236 9.40 -21.28 -20.33
CA LYS A 236 10.55 -21.31 -19.43
C LYS A 236 11.83 -20.81 -20.09
N GLU A 237 12.05 -21.16 -21.35
CA GLU A 237 13.27 -20.80 -22.07
C GLU A 237 13.29 -19.30 -22.33
N LYS A 238 12.17 -18.76 -22.82
CA LYS A 238 12.02 -17.31 -22.99
C LYS A 238 12.16 -16.57 -21.66
N TRP A 239 11.51 -17.04 -20.60
CA TRP A 239 11.60 -16.39 -19.28
C TRP A 239 13.04 -16.33 -18.74
N LEU A 240 13.78 -17.44 -18.86
CA LEU A 240 15.15 -17.55 -18.36
C LEU A 240 16.21 -16.94 -19.30
N SER A 241 15.83 -16.58 -20.53
CA SER A 241 16.72 -15.85 -21.45
C SER A 241 16.98 -14.41 -21.02
N GLU A 242 16.09 -13.84 -20.19
CA GLU A 242 16.22 -12.49 -19.66
C GLU A 242 17.18 -12.45 -18.46
N PRO A 243 18.06 -11.45 -18.36
CA PRO A 243 18.95 -11.32 -17.21
C PRO A 243 18.16 -11.06 -15.94
N ASN A 244 18.68 -11.56 -14.80
CA ASN A 244 18.06 -11.39 -13.48
C ASN A 244 16.66 -12.01 -13.35
N HIS A 245 16.28 -12.92 -14.24
CA HIS A 245 15.08 -13.72 -14.14
C HIS A 245 15.42 -15.11 -13.59
N PHE A 246 14.67 -15.52 -12.57
CA PHE A 246 14.79 -16.82 -11.94
C PHE A 246 13.46 -17.59 -12.03
N LEU A 247 13.51 -18.91 -11.86
CA LEU A 247 12.34 -19.78 -11.88
C LEU A 247 12.22 -20.54 -10.55
N GLY A 248 11.01 -20.55 -9.99
CA GLY A 248 10.65 -21.23 -8.75
C GLY A 248 10.63 -20.33 -7.51
N PHE A 249 10.45 -20.96 -6.37
CA PHE A 249 10.51 -20.30 -5.07
C PHE A 249 11.92 -19.77 -4.77
N VAL A 250 11.99 -18.78 -3.87
CA VAL A 250 13.25 -18.13 -3.48
C VAL A 250 14.25 -19.15 -2.95
N THR A 251 15.47 -19.12 -3.47
CA THR A 251 16.60 -19.96 -3.02
C THR A 251 17.74 -19.12 -2.45
N LYS A 252 18.69 -19.79 -1.78
CA LYS A 252 19.92 -19.15 -1.28
C LYS A 252 20.72 -18.48 -2.39
N ASP A 253 20.77 -19.07 -3.58
CA ASP A 253 21.54 -18.53 -4.71
C ASP A 253 20.87 -17.28 -5.30
N MET A 254 19.53 -17.26 -5.38
CA MET A 254 18.80 -16.04 -5.76
C MET A 254 19.08 -14.92 -4.76
N LEU A 255 19.07 -15.21 -3.45
CA LEU A 255 19.36 -14.22 -2.41
C LEU A 255 20.81 -13.74 -2.48
N ARG A 256 21.79 -14.61 -2.72
CA ARG A 256 23.20 -14.21 -2.91
C ARG A 256 23.40 -13.33 -4.13
N ALA A 257 22.67 -13.59 -5.21
CA ALA A 257 22.77 -12.80 -6.44
C ALA A 257 22.10 -11.42 -6.29
N ALA A 258 20.97 -11.37 -5.59
CA ALA A 258 20.11 -10.19 -5.51
C ALA A 258 20.40 -9.29 -4.31
N MET A 259 20.70 -9.82 -3.13
CA MET A 259 20.74 -9.04 -1.88
C MET A 259 22.14 -8.53 -1.52
N PRO A 260 22.26 -7.42 -0.77
CA PRO A 260 23.52 -7.02 -0.15
C PRO A 260 24.11 -8.15 0.67
N ALA A 261 25.39 -8.47 0.51
CA ALA A 261 26.00 -9.59 1.18
C ALA A 261 25.97 -9.43 2.73
N PRO A 262 25.92 -10.52 3.51
CA PRO A 262 25.88 -10.47 4.97
C PRO A 262 27.00 -9.64 5.63
N GLN A 263 28.17 -9.59 5.00
CA GLN A 263 29.34 -8.83 5.44
C GLN A 263 29.31 -7.35 5.03
N GLU A 264 28.40 -6.92 4.14
CA GLU A 264 28.25 -5.51 3.79
C GLU A 264 27.81 -4.72 5.03
N LYS A 265 28.43 -3.54 5.21
CA LYS A 265 28.12 -2.62 6.32
C LYS A 265 26.91 -1.75 5.96
N ARG A 266 26.21 -1.24 6.98
CA ARG A 266 25.06 -0.32 6.85
C ARG A 266 24.06 -0.80 5.79
N LYS A 267 23.57 -2.02 5.94
CA LYS A 267 22.56 -2.63 5.06
C LYS A 267 21.26 -2.90 5.81
N VAL A 268 20.20 -3.15 5.05
CA VAL A 268 18.96 -3.74 5.56
C VAL A 268 18.32 -4.58 4.47
N ILE A 269 17.72 -5.71 4.85
CA ILE A 269 16.90 -6.57 4.00
C ILE A 269 15.45 -6.41 4.42
N MET A 270 14.64 -5.92 3.50
CA MET A 270 13.23 -5.63 3.73
C MET A 270 12.34 -6.70 3.12
N LEU A 271 11.42 -7.24 3.92
CA LEU A 271 10.57 -8.36 3.55
C LEU A 271 9.09 -7.98 3.62
N CYS A 272 8.33 -8.28 2.57
CA CYS A 272 6.88 -8.15 2.59
C CYS A 272 6.21 -9.12 1.59
N GLY A 273 5.18 -9.85 2.02
CA GLY A 273 4.50 -10.78 1.11
C GLY A 273 3.65 -11.79 1.86
N PRO A 274 3.23 -12.88 1.18
CA PRO A 274 2.47 -13.95 1.81
C PRO A 274 3.23 -14.61 2.96
N ASP A 275 2.50 -15.09 3.96
CA ASP A 275 3.07 -15.69 5.17
C ASP A 275 4.06 -16.82 4.87
N ALA A 276 3.78 -17.65 3.85
CA ALA A 276 4.69 -18.70 3.39
C ALA A 276 6.05 -18.17 2.91
N LEU A 277 6.08 -17.03 2.21
CA LEU A 277 7.32 -16.39 1.77
C LEU A 277 8.14 -15.90 2.97
N LEU A 278 7.47 -15.25 3.92
CA LEU A 278 8.12 -14.69 5.11
C LEU A 278 8.66 -15.78 6.03
N ASN A 279 7.90 -16.88 6.20
CA ASN A 279 8.36 -18.05 6.93
C ASN A 279 9.57 -18.72 6.23
N HIS A 280 9.50 -18.92 4.91
CA HIS A 280 10.59 -19.55 4.15
C HIS A 280 11.90 -18.76 4.21
N ILE A 281 11.83 -17.43 4.08
CA ILE A 281 13.02 -16.57 3.99
C ILE A 281 13.59 -16.22 5.36
N ALA A 282 12.73 -15.89 6.33
CA ALA A 282 13.14 -15.35 7.63
C ALA A 282 12.73 -16.24 8.83
N GLY A 283 12.14 -17.41 8.59
CA GLY A 283 11.82 -18.37 9.65
C GLY A 283 10.68 -17.98 10.59
N THR A 284 9.92 -16.92 10.28
CA THR A 284 8.85 -16.49 11.20
C THR A 284 7.76 -17.57 11.31
N PRO A 285 7.34 -17.95 12.53
CA PRO A 285 6.20 -18.85 12.73
C PRO A 285 4.92 -18.38 12.03
N LEU A 286 4.24 -19.30 11.32
CA LEU A 286 3.01 -19.01 10.59
C LEU A 286 1.88 -18.53 11.51
N GLN A 287 1.83 -19.00 12.77
CA GLN A 287 0.83 -18.56 13.74
C GLN A 287 0.95 -17.05 14.03
N THR A 288 2.19 -16.57 14.19
CA THR A 288 2.47 -15.14 14.39
C THR A 288 2.04 -14.32 13.17
N LEU A 289 2.39 -14.78 11.97
CA LEU A 289 2.02 -14.09 10.72
C LEU A 289 0.50 -14.06 10.49
N SER A 290 -0.16 -15.19 10.73
CA SER A 290 -1.62 -15.32 10.61
C SER A 290 -2.35 -14.41 11.60
N ALA A 291 -1.86 -14.25 12.83
CA ALA A 291 -2.44 -13.31 13.79
C ALA A 291 -2.30 -11.85 13.34
N MET A 292 -1.16 -11.49 12.73
CA MET A 292 -0.94 -10.15 12.19
C MET A 292 -1.79 -9.85 10.93
N SER A 293 -2.03 -10.87 10.10
CA SER A 293 -2.78 -10.72 8.84
C SER A 293 -4.30 -10.91 9.00
N SER A 294 -4.77 -11.56 10.08
CA SER A 294 -6.18 -11.92 10.32
C SER A 294 -7.08 -10.79 10.83
N GLY A 295 -6.55 -9.58 11.04
CA GLY A 295 -7.38 -8.43 11.42
C GLY A 295 -7.52 -8.16 12.90
N LEU A 296 -6.80 -8.90 13.73
CA LEU A 296 -6.59 -8.58 15.14
C LEU A 296 -5.72 -7.32 15.32
N ASN A 297 -5.32 -6.65 14.22
CA ASN A 297 -4.56 -5.40 14.18
C ASN A 297 -3.27 -5.41 15.01
N ILE A 298 -2.60 -6.56 15.11
CA ILE A 298 -1.31 -6.67 15.80
C ILE A 298 -0.22 -6.21 14.84
N GLN A 299 -0.10 -4.90 14.68
CA GLN A 299 1.02 -4.27 13.98
C GLN A 299 1.85 -3.48 14.99
N PRO A 300 3.19 -3.42 14.84
CA PRO A 300 4.01 -2.58 15.71
C PRO A 300 3.52 -1.13 15.62
N MET A 301 3.10 -0.57 16.76
CA MET A 301 2.65 0.83 16.86
C MET A 301 3.81 1.81 17.02
N GLY A 302 5.03 1.29 17.16
CA GLY A 302 6.26 2.07 17.30
C GLY A 302 7.12 2.01 16.05
N THR A 303 7.90 3.05 15.86
CA THR A 303 8.82 3.20 14.74
C THR A 303 10.07 2.37 14.90
N ASP A 304 10.59 1.83 13.79
CA ASP A 304 11.79 1.00 13.71
C ASP A 304 11.69 -0.29 14.54
N LEU A 305 10.49 -0.65 14.99
CA LEU A 305 10.25 -1.90 15.69
C LEU A 305 10.20 -3.04 14.69
N ASN A 306 11.30 -3.79 14.61
CA ASN A 306 11.29 -5.10 13.97
C ASN A 306 10.64 -6.10 14.94
N ASN A 307 9.54 -6.72 14.52
CA ASN A 307 8.84 -7.74 15.32
C ASN A 307 9.26 -9.17 14.97
N LEU A 308 10.40 -9.33 14.30
CA LEU A 308 11.08 -10.60 14.14
C LEU A 308 11.81 -10.93 15.45
N VAL A 309 11.30 -11.93 16.18
CA VAL A 309 11.87 -12.34 17.47
C VAL A 309 13.22 -13.05 17.28
N ASP A 310 13.28 -14.00 16.34
CA ASP A 310 14.50 -14.70 15.96
C ASP A 310 14.51 -14.87 14.44
N LEU A 311 15.62 -14.53 13.80
CA LEU A 311 15.81 -14.80 12.38
C LEU A 311 16.01 -16.30 12.18
N GLY A 312 15.31 -16.86 11.21
CA GLY A 312 15.51 -18.21 10.72
C GLY A 312 15.55 -18.24 9.20
N GLY A 313 15.23 -19.41 8.64
CA GLY A 313 15.09 -19.59 7.20
C GLY A 313 16.38 -19.30 6.43
N LEU A 314 16.21 -18.99 5.14
CA LEU A 314 17.33 -18.83 4.21
C LEU A 314 18.30 -17.71 4.61
N LEU A 315 17.81 -16.62 5.19
CA LEU A 315 18.66 -15.49 5.56
C LEU A 315 19.56 -15.81 6.76
N ARG A 316 19.07 -16.54 7.78
CA ARG A 316 19.94 -17.03 8.86
C ARG A 316 21.03 -17.94 8.32
N ASP A 317 20.66 -18.87 7.45
CA ASP A 317 21.60 -19.82 6.86
C ASP A 317 22.67 -19.14 5.99
N LEU A 318 22.38 -17.94 5.46
CA LEU A 318 23.32 -17.13 4.70
C LEU A 318 24.20 -16.26 5.59
N GLY A 319 23.94 -16.18 6.91
CA GLY A 319 24.76 -15.45 7.87
C GLY A 319 24.30 -14.01 8.15
N TYR A 320 23.07 -13.64 7.77
CA TYR A 320 22.47 -12.37 8.21
C TYR A 320 22.09 -12.45 9.69
N SER A 321 22.04 -11.29 10.37
CA SER A 321 21.54 -11.17 11.75
C SER A 321 20.12 -10.60 11.81
N ASN A 322 19.46 -10.67 12.97
CA ASN A 322 18.15 -10.03 13.16
C ASN A 322 18.17 -8.53 12.83
N ASP A 323 19.27 -7.85 13.14
CA ASP A 323 19.43 -6.39 12.96
C ASP A 323 19.54 -6.01 11.48
N ASP A 324 19.91 -6.95 10.61
CA ASP A 324 19.93 -6.73 9.17
C ASP A 324 18.52 -6.77 8.56
N ILE A 325 17.49 -7.26 9.27
CA ILE A 325 16.20 -7.59 8.67
C ILE A 325 15.12 -6.61 9.11
N TYR A 326 14.23 -6.24 8.21
CA TYR A 326 12.98 -5.56 8.53
C TYR A 326 11.82 -6.22 7.81
N ARG A 327 10.75 -6.52 8.53
CA ARG A 327 9.52 -7.10 7.97
C ARG A 327 8.35 -6.14 8.12
N PHE A 328 7.67 -5.89 7.01
CA PHE A 328 6.50 -5.01 6.94
C PHE A 328 5.22 -5.62 7.49
#